data_AF-A0A0X3PYW6-F1
#
_entry.id   AF-A0A0X3PYW6-F1
#
_cell.length_a   1.000
_cell.length_b   1.000
_cell.length_c   1.000
_cell.angle_alpha   90.00
_cell.angle_beta   90.00
_cell.angle_gamma   90.00
#
_symmetry.space_group_name_H-M   'P 1'
#
loop_
_entity.id
_entity.type
_entity.pdbx_description
1 polymer ?
#
loop_
_entity_poly.entity_id
_entity_poly.type
_entity_poly.pdbx_seq_one_letter_code
_entity_poly.pdbx_strand_id
1 'polypeptide(L)'
;MSDFESRHSLPLARKIETATDSLESQPDEAAFLEICHHINQDKDGPAIALMAIINHLKQAAASDPKSAAFTLMLLDLCVKNCSYRFTRELCKDDYLETMKTLVDREDVTVGIHNRLLSLIQTWALAFSDNLDFKSIHDLYRELFNSGIKFPEINRNDIELLKHTLPPLQVLEAPRSAQRPAAANTRITYLMRAIRHDLDLTYLDLPAFEALLQGLSCNPPDSVTLKQLQTTADRLEGLQRRLEAD
;
A
#
# COMPACT_ATOMS: atom_id res chain seq x y z
N MET A 1 4.92 -29.52 16.91
CA MET A 1 4.55 -28.59 15.81
C MET A 1 5.16 -27.19 15.97
N SER A 2 5.78 -26.82 17.11
CA SER A 2 6.32 -25.46 17.37
C SER A 2 7.65 -25.11 16.67
N ASP A 3 8.50 -26.08 16.37
CA ASP A 3 9.91 -25.79 16.02
C ASP A 3 10.16 -25.48 14.55
N PHE A 4 9.17 -25.70 13.68
CA PHE A 4 9.27 -25.40 12.25
C PHE A 4 8.71 -24.01 11.93
N GLU A 5 7.58 -23.62 12.53
CA GLU A 5 7.01 -22.27 12.43
C GLU A 5 7.92 -21.19 13.06
N SER A 6 8.70 -21.54 14.09
CA SER A 6 9.68 -20.64 14.71
C SER A 6 10.88 -20.31 13.80
N ARG A 7 11.26 -21.19 12.86
CA ARG A 7 12.45 -20.98 12.01
C ARG A 7 12.19 -20.14 10.77
N HIS A 8 10.97 -20.11 10.27
CA HIS A 8 10.56 -19.27 9.13
C HIS A 8 10.11 -17.87 9.55
N SER A 9 9.63 -17.70 10.79
CA SER A 9 9.23 -16.39 11.33
C SER A 9 10.39 -15.50 11.76
N LEU A 10 11.47 -16.09 12.29
CA LEU A 10 12.64 -15.35 12.76
C LEU A 10 13.37 -14.53 11.66
N PRO A 11 13.54 -15.04 10.42
CA PRO A 11 14.17 -14.29 9.33
C PRO A 11 13.43 -13.00 8.96
N LEU A 12 12.09 -13.05 8.84
CA LEU A 12 11.29 -11.88 8.45
C LEU A 12 11.27 -10.83 9.56
N ALA A 13 11.05 -11.24 10.81
CA ALA A 13 11.06 -10.33 11.96
C ALA A 13 12.41 -9.60 12.12
N ARG A 14 13.53 -10.33 12.05
CA ARG A 14 14.87 -9.72 12.13
C ARG A 14 15.16 -8.80 10.96
N LYS A 15 14.67 -9.13 9.76
CA LYS A 15 14.83 -8.27 8.58
C LYS A 15 14.10 -6.93 8.75
N ILE A 16 12.91 -6.96 9.35
CA ILE A 16 12.14 -5.75 9.69
C ILE A 16 12.90 -4.88 10.70
N GLU A 17 13.37 -5.47 11.80
CA GLU A 17 14.16 -4.75 12.82
C GLU A 17 15.42 -4.12 12.22
N THR A 18 16.14 -4.87 11.38
CA THR A 18 17.37 -4.38 10.73
C THR A 18 17.09 -3.25 9.73
N ALA A 19 16.05 -3.39 8.89
CA ALA A 19 15.71 -2.38 7.89
C ALA A 19 15.18 -1.07 8.51
N THR A 20 14.74 -1.11 9.77
CA THR A 20 14.20 0.03 10.50
C THR A 20 15.15 0.50 11.62
N ASP A 21 16.40 0.03 11.62
CA ASP A 21 17.42 0.44 12.59
C ASP A 21 17.81 1.92 12.38
N SER A 22 18.01 2.64 13.49
CA SER A 22 18.39 4.06 13.48
C SER A 22 19.84 4.32 13.10
N LEU A 23 20.68 3.28 13.03
CA LEU A 23 22.06 3.34 12.54
C LEU A 23 22.13 3.79 11.07
N GLU A 24 21.11 3.47 10.28
CA GLU A 24 21.06 3.85 8.86
C GLU A 24 20.75 5.32 8.67
N SER A 25 21.47 6.01 7.78
CA SER A 25 21.29 7.45 7.58
C SER A 25 19.92 7.82 7.02
N GLN A 26 19.35 6.95 6.18
CA GLN A 26 18.08 7.09 5.47
C GLN A 26 17.38 5.72 5.41
N PRO A 27 16.05 5.67 5.20
CA PRO A 27 15.33 4.41 5.02
C PRO A 27 15.81 3.67 3.76
N ASP A 28 16.04 2.36 3.88
CA ASP A 28 16.29 1.50 2.72
C ASP A 28 14.96 1.05 2.09
N GLU A 29 14.47 1.87 1.17
CA GLU A 29 13.20 1.62 0.46
C GLU A 29 13.23 0.31 -0.35
N ALA A 30 14.40 -0.10 -0.86
CA ALA A 30 14.54 -1.36 -1.58
C ALA A 30 14.36 -2.55 -0.63
N ALA A 31 14.96 -2.48 0.57
CA ALA A 31 14.73 -3.48 1.61
C ALA A 31 13.27 -3.53 2.05
N PHE A 32 12.59 -2.39 2.18
CA PHE A 32 11.15 -2.34 2.52
C PHE A 32 10.28 -3.01 1.45
N LEU A 33 10.57 -2.81 0.17
CA LEU A 33 9.86 -3.47 -0.93
C LEU A 33 10.12 -4.98 -0.94
N GLU A 34 11.34 -5.42 -0.63
CA GLU A 34 11.67 -6.84 -0.51
C GLU A 34 10.95 -7.48 0.69
N ILE A 35 10.80 -6.76 1.79
CA ILE A 35 9.96 -7.18 2.93
C ILE A 35 8.50 -7.35 2.49
N CYS A 36 7.93 -6.38 1.75
CA CYS A 36 6.56 -6.50 1.21
C CYS A 36 6.41 -7.73 0.30
N HIS A 37 7.42 -8.02 -0.53
CA HIS A 37 7.43 -9.21 -1.38
C HIS A 37 7.42 -10.50 -0.54
N HIS A 38 8.27 -10.59 0.47
CA HIS A 38 8.32 -11.74 1.39
C HIS A 38 6.97 -11.93 2.10
N ILE A 39 6.39 -10.86 2.66
CA ILE A 39 5.07 -10.88 3.31
C ILE A 39 3.99 -11.49 2.40
N ASN A 40 4.02 -11.13 1.11
CA ASN A 40 3.03 -11.61 0.14
C ASN A 40 3.23 -13.06 -0.29
N GLN A 41 4.46 -13.57 -0.26
CA GLN A 41 4.79 -14.96 -0.62
C GLN A 41 4.45 -15.95 0.50
N ASP A 42 4.57 -15.50 1.75
CA ASP A 42 4.30 -16.33 2.90
C ASP A 42 2.81 -16.30 3.29
N LYS A 43 2.29 -17.46 3.70
CA LYS A 43 0.96 -17.56 4.29
C LYS A 43 0.92 -16.85 5.64
N ASP A 44 1.95 -16.99 6.47
CA ASP A 44 1.94 -16.40 7.82
C ASP A 44 2.65 -15.03 7.86
N GLY A 45 3.18 -14.60 6.71
CA GLY A 45 3.89 -13.34 6.49
C GLY A 45 3.20 -12.11 7.09
N PRO A 46 1.89 -11.87 6.83
CA PRO A 46 1.18 -10.73 7.41
C PRO A 46 1.23 -10.66 8.94
N ALA A 47 0.93 -11.77 9.62
CA ALA A 47 0.88 -11.82 11.07
C ALA A 47 2.27 -11.67 11.68
N ILE A 48 3.28 -12.35 11.11
CA ILE A 48 4.67 -12.26 11.53
C ILE A 48 5.18 -10.82 11.39
N ALA A 49 4.93 -10.18 10.24
CA ALA A 49 5.37 -8.83 9.97
C ALA A 49 4.68 -7.79 10.87
N LEU A 50 3.35 -7.86 11.02
CA LEU A 50 2.63 -6.93 11.90
C LEU A 50 3.08 -7.08 13.35
N MET A 51 3.27 -8.32 13.83
CA MET A 51 3.81 -8.53 15.18
C MET A 51 5.19 -7.88 15.34
N ALA A 52 6.11 -8.06 14.38
CA ALA A 52 7.43 -7.45 14.41
C ALA A 52 7.37 -5.91 14.35
N ILE A 53 6.63 -5.35 13.38
CA ILE A 53 6.48 -3.91 13.17
C ILE A 53 5.88 -3.23 14.41
N ILE A 54 4.78 -3.76 14.95
CA ILE A 54 4.07 -3.15 16.08
C ILE A 54 4.89 -3.26 17.38
N ASN A 55 5.56 -4.39 17.61
CA ASN A 55 6.44 -4.54 18.78
C ASN A 55 7.64 -3.61 18.70
N HIS A 56 8.28 -3.52 17.53
CA HIS A 56 9.43 -2.64 17.31
C HIS A 56 9.03 -1.17 17.47
N LEU A 57 7.89 -0.77 16.89
CA LEU A 57 7.33 0.57 17.07
C LEU A 57 7.08 0.88 18.56
N LYS A 58 6.49 -0.04 19.30
CA LYS A 58 6.20 0.13 20.73
C LYS A 58 7.47 0.35 21.57
N GLN A 59 8.55 -0.35 21.23
CA GLN A 59 9.85 -0.25 21.89
C GLN A 59 10.56 1.06 21.52
N ALA A 60 10.56 1.43 20.23
CA ALA A 60 11.31 2.57 19.71
C ALA A 60 10.61 3.92 19.96
N ALA A 61 9.28 3.97 20.08
CA ALA A 61 8.51 5.22 20.03
C ALA A 61 8.97 6.32 21.01
N ALA A 62 9.47 5.96 22.19
CA ALA A 62 9.95 6.92 23.20
C ALA A 62 11.46 7.11 23.21
N SER A 63 12.25 6.05 22.97
CA SER A 63 13.71 6.06 23.13
C SER A 63 14.48 6.21 21.82
N ASP A 64 13.87 5.85 20.69
CA ASP A 64 14.48 5.92 19.36
C ASP A 64 13.46 6.41 18.31
N PRO A 65 13.21 7.73 18.24
CA PRO A 65 12.26 8.31 17.30
C PRO A 65 12.60 8.05 15.84
N LYS A 66 13.88 7.85 15.50
CA LYS A 66 14.30 7.60 14.12
C LYS A 66 13.91 6.20 13.67
N SER A 67 14.19 5.20 14.50
CA SER A 67 13.73 3.83 14.29
C SER A 67 12.20 3.76 14.24
N ALA A 68 11.50 4.47 15.14
CA ALA A 68 10.04 4.56 15.10
C ALA A 68 9.53 5.19 13.79
N ALA A 69 10.19 6.23 13.27
CA ALA A 69 9.82 6.86 12.01
C ALA A 69 9.98 5.91 10.81
N PHE A 70 11.10 5.18 10.74
CA PHE A 70 11.34 4.17 9.70
C PHE A 70 10.33 3.02 9.79
N THR A 71 9.97 2.61 11.01
CA THR A 71 8.96 1.58 11.25
C THR A 71 7.57 2.00 10.76
N LEU A 72 7.16 3.26 11.02
CA LEU A 72 5.91 3.81 10.50
C LEU A 72 5.92 3.95 8.98
N MET A 73 7.08 4.25 8.37
CA MET A 73 7.23 4.27 6.91
C MET A 73 7.06 2.88 6.30
N LEU A 74 7.71 1.86 6.88
CA LEU A 74 7.55 0.47 6.44
C LEU A 74 6.10 0.00 6.58
N LEU A 75 5.43 0.33 7.68
CA LEU A 75 4.03 -0.02 7.90
C LEU A 75 3.11 0.58 6.82
N ASP A 76 3.29 1.87 6.51
CA ASP A 76 2.56 2.55 5.44
C ASP A 76 2.82 1.88 4.07
N LEU A 77 4.08 1.56 3.78
CA LEU A 77 4.45 0.88 2.55
C LEU A 77 3.82 -0.52 2.46
N CYS A 78 3.76 -1.25 3.57
CA CYS A 78 3.12 -2.57 3.63
C CYS A 78 1.61 -2.47 3.34
N VAL A 79 0.89 -1.51 3.92
CA VAL A 79 -0.54 -1.30 3.62
C VAL A 79 -0.76 -0.95 2.13
N LYS A 80 0.19 -0.25 1.51
CA LYS A 80 0.14 0.16 0.09
C LYS A 80 0.56 -0.93 -0.92
N ASN A 81 1.39 -1.89 -0.51
CA ASN A 81 2.03 -2.85 -1.43
C ASN A 81 1.81 -4.33 -1.08
N CYS A 82 1.33 -4.64 0.12
CA CYS A 82 0.93 -5.99 0.48
C CYS A 82 -0.49 -6.29 -0.01
N SER A 83 -0.79 -7.58 -0.14
CA SER A 83 -2.12 -8.04 -0.49
C SER A 83 -3.15 -7.65 0.57
N TYR A 84 -4.44 -7.71 0.20
CA TYR A 84 -5.60 -7.57 1.08
C TYR A 84 -5.47 -8.27 2.44
N ARG A 85 -4.74 -9.40 2.47
CA ARG A 85 -4.48 -10.21 3.65
C ARG A 85 -3.75 -9.43 4.75
N PHE A 86 -2.83 -8.53 4.37
CA PHE A 86 -2.09 -7.69 5.31
C PHE A 86 -2.99 -6.67 5.99
N THR A 87 -3.74 -5.88 5.22
CA THR A 87 -4.66 -4.89 5.77
C THR A 87 -5.74 -5.54 6.63
N ARG A 88 -6.24 -6.72 6.24
CA ARG A 88 -7.21 -7.47 7.04
C ARG A 88 -6.60 -7.99 8.35
N GLU A 89 -5.35 -8.44 8.32
CA GLU A 89 -4.63 -8.86 9.52
C GLU A 89 -4.39 -7.67 10.48
N LEU A 90 -4.05 -6.50 9.93
CA LEU A 90 -3.89 -5.26 10.70
C LEU A 90 -5.18 -4.85 11.43
N CYS A 91 -6.34 -5.17 10.86
CA CYS A 91 -7.64 -4.85 11.46
C CYS A 91 -8.04 -5.76 12.62
N LYS A 92 -7.20 -6.74 13.00
CA LYS A 92 -7.40 -7.51 14.23
C LYS A 92 -7.11 -6.64 15.45
N ASP A 93 -7.94 -6.79 16.48
CA ASP A 93 -8.04 -5.85 17.60
C ASP A 93 -6.70 -5.62 18.33
N ASP A 94 -5.86 -6.64 18.51
CA ASP A 94 -4.60 -6.52 19.27
C ASP A 94 -3.61 -5.48 18.72
N TYR A 95 -3.55 -5.32 17.39
CA TYR A 95 -2.65 -4.36 16.75
C TYR A 95 -3.18 -2.93 16.87
N LEU A 96 -4.48 -2.74 16.65
CA LEU A 96 -5.14 -1.44 16.73
C LEU A 96 -5.18 -0.92 18.17
N GLU A 97 -5.41 -1.79 19.15
CA GLU A 97 -5.33 -1.44 20.58
C GLU A 97 -3.91 -1.02 20.98
N THR A 98 -2.88 -1.65 20.40
CA THR A 98 -1.50 -1.22 20.62
C THR A 98 -1.23 0.16 20.00
N MET A 99 -1.74 0.43 18.80
CA MET A 99 -1.64 1.76 18.17
C MET A 99 -2.35 2.83 19.00
N LYS A 100 -3.55 2.52 19.52
CA LYS A 100 -4.30 3.40 20.42
C LYS A 100 -3.50 3.71 21.68
N THR A 101 -2.95 2.69 22.33
CA THR A 101 -2.08 2.85 23.50
C THR A 101 -0.87 3.75 23.18
N LEU A 102 -0.29 3.65 21.98
CA LEU A 102 0.81 4.51 21.56
C LEU A 102 0.37 5.97 21.36
N VAL A 103 -0.86 6.22 20.91
CA VAL A 103 -1.41 7.57 20.78
C VAL A 103 -1.61 8.24 22.15
N ASP A 104 -1.95 7.47 23.18
CA ASP A 104 -2.19 7.96 24.54
C ASP A 104 -0.89 8.21 25.35
N ARG A 105 0.27 7.84 24.81
CA ARG A 105 1.56 7.97 25.51
C ARG A 105 2.13 9.39 25.42
N GLU A 106 2.40 10.00 26.56
CA GLU A 106 2.99 11.34 26.62
C GLU A 106 4.50 11.38 26.32
N ASP A 107 5.19 10.25 26.43
CA ASP A 107 6.65 10.13 26.25
C ASP A 107 7.08 9.96 24.78
N VAL A 108 6.12 9.86 23.86
CA VAL A 108 6.38 9.72 22.42
C VAL A 108 6.41 11.10 21.75
N THR A 109 7.37 11.28 20.83
CA THR A 109 7.56 12.59 20.18
C THR A 109 6.36 13.00 19.30
N VAL A 110 6.10 14.30 19.23
CA VAL A 110 5.00 14.88 18.42
C VAL A 110 5.05 14.44 16.95
N GLY A 111 6.25 14.31 16.37
CA GLY A 111 6.41 13.84 14.98
C GLY A 111 5.89 12.42 14.77
N ILE A 112 6.17 11.52 15.72
CA ILE A 112 5.70 10.13 15.69
C ILE A 112 4.19 10.06 15.95
N HIS A 113 3.67 10.83 16.90
CA HIS A 113 2.21 10.96 17.12
C HIS A 113 1.48 11.40 15.86
N ASN A 114 1.93 12.51 15.26
CA ASN A 114 1.30 13.05 14.06
C ASN A 114 1.37 12.06 12.90
N ARG A 115 2.49 11.36 12.73
CA ARG A 115 2.61 10.35 11.68
C ARG A 115 1.67 9.17 11.91
N LEU A 116 1.58 8.64 13.13
CA LEU A 116 0.66 7.55 13.45
C LEU A 116 -0.81 7.96 13.24
N LEU A 117 -1.20 9.14 13.72
CA LEU A 117 -2.56 9.67 13.54
C LEU A 117 -2.90 9.89 12.05
N SER A 118 -1.95 10.42 11.27
CA SER A 118 -2.10 10.58 9.82
C SER A 118 -2.36 9.25 9.10
N LEU A 119 -1.65 8.19 9.50
CA LEU A 119 -1.86 6.84 8.94
C LEU A 119 -3.24 6.29 9.30
N ILE A 120 -3.62 6.33 10.59
CA ILE A 120 -4.94 5.88 11.05
C ILE A 120 -6.06 6.60 10.28
N GLN A 121 -5.96 7.91 10.13
CA GLN A 121 -6.95 8.70 9.38
C GLN A 121 -6.98 8.35 7.90
N THR A 122 -5.82 8.23 7.25
CA THR A 122 -5.72 7.90 5.82
C THR A 122 -6.35 6.54 5.54
N TRP A 123 -6.03 5.53 6.34
CA TRP A 123 -6.58 4.18 6.19
C TRP A 123 -8.07 4.14 6.51
N ALA A 124 -8.53 4.79 7.58
CA ALA A 124 -9.95 4.86 7.94
C ALA A 124 -10.81 5.47 6.83
N LEU A 125 -10.31 6.53 6.18
CA LEU A 125 -11.04 7.19 5.09
C LEU A 125 -10.96 6.39 3.79
N ALA A 126 -9.79 5.84 3.45
CA ALA A 126 -9.61 5.05 2.23
C ALA A 126 -10.42 3.75 2.24
N PHE A 127 -10.61 3.16 3.42
CA PHE A 127 -11.26 1.86 3.58
C PHE A 127 -12.68 1.92 4.16
N SER A 128 -13.25 3.13 4.25
CA SER A 128 -14.55 3.39 4.88
C SER A 128 -15.72 2.58 4.32
N ASP A 129 -15.66 2.18 3.05
CA ASP A 129 -16.72 1.40 2.38
C ASP A 129 -16.56 -0.13 2.54
N ASN A 130 -15.50 -0.61 3.20
CA ASN A 130 -15.22 -2.05 3.33
C ASN A 130 -15.41 -2.54 4.78
N LEU A 131 -16.33 -3.50 4.97
CA LEU A 131 -16.67 -4.06 6.27
C LEU A 131 -15.50 -4.80 6.96
N ASP A 132 -14.58 -5.40 6.20
CA ASP A 132 -13.42 -6.10 6.77
C ASP A 132 -12.44 -5.12 7.45
N PHE A 133 -12.55 -3.82 7.16
CA PHE A 133 -11.67 -2.77 7.69
C PHE A 133 -12.39 -1.81 8.65
N LYS A 134 -13.61 -2.16 9.05
CA LYS A 134 -14.43 -1.35 9.97
C LYS A 134 -13.70 -1.00 11.27
N SER A 135 -12.88 -1.90 11.80
CA SER A 135 -12.15 -1.67 13.06
C SER A 135 -11.20 -0.46 12.99
N ILE A 136 -10.56 -0.20 11.84
CA ILE A 136 -9.72 1.00 11.66
C ILE A 136 -10.58 2.26 11.68
N HIS A 137 -11.75 2.22 11.03
CA HIS A 137 -12.69 3.34 11.04
C HIS A 137 -13.24 3.60 12.45
N ASP A 138 -13.58 2.55 13.20
CA ASP A 138 -14.05 2.66 14.58
C ASP A 138 -12.97 3.29 15.48
N LEU A 139 -11.70 2.85 15.36
CA LEU A 139 -10.57 3.46 16.07
C LEU A 139 -10.43 4.94 15.73
N TYR A 140 -10.47 5.32 14.45
CA TYR A 140 -10.40 6.71 14.03
C TYR A 140 -11.53 7.55 14.66
N ARG A 141 -12.77 7.04 14.64
CA ARG A 141 -13.93 7.72 15.24
C ARG A 141 -13.81 7.84 16.75
N GLU A 142 -13.31 6.81 17.42
CA GLU A 142 -13.09 6.84 18.86
C GLU A 142 -12.08 7.93 19.24
N LEU A 143 -10.91 7.95 18.61
CA LEU A 143 -9.88 8.96 18.84
C LEU A 143 -10.39 10.37 18.51
N PHE A 144 -11.15 10.53 17.43
CA PHE A 144 -11.74 11.82 17.08
C PHE A 144 -12.74 12.30 18.15
N ASN A 145 -13.59 11.39 18.64
CA ASN A 145 -14.59 11.70 19.66
C ASN A 145 -13.97 11.96 21.05
N SER A 146 -12.78 11.41 21.35
CA SER A 146 -12.04 11.73 22.58
C SER A 146 -11.38 13.12 22.55
N GLY A 147 -11.46 13.83 21.42
CA GLY A 147 -10.93 15.19 21.27
C GLY A 147 -9.53 15.25 20.66
N ILE A 148 -8.98 14.13 20.17
CA ILE A 148 -7.68 14.11 19.49
C ILE A 148 -7.80 14.86 18.16
N LYS A 149 -6.88 15.80 17.95
CA LYS A 149 -6.79 16.57 16.70
C LYS A 149 -5.94 15.80 15.70
N PHE A 150 -6.55 15.42 14.59
CA PHE A 150 -5.84 14.78 13.49
C PHE A 150 -5.10 15.81 12.62
N PRO A 151 -3.92 15.47 12.09
CA PRO A 151 -3.19 16.33 11.16
C PRO A 151 -3.91 16.42 9.81
N GLU A 152 -3.54 17.40 8.99
CA GLU A 152 -3.98 17.45 7.60
C GLU A 152 -3.32 16.32 6.80
N ILE A 153 -4.11 15.69 5.93
CA ILE A 153 -3.65 14.61 5.05
C ILE A 153 -3.96 14.93 3.59
N ASN A 154 -3.14 14.42 2.67
CA ASN A 154 -3.33 14.62 1.24
C ASN A 154 -4.46 13.70 0.73
N ARG A 155 -5.46 14.28 0.05
CA ARG A 155 -6.56 13.52 -0.55
C ARG A 155 -6.08 12.50 -1.58
N ASN A 156 -4.97 12.78 -2.28
CA ASN A 156 -4.41 11.86 -3.26
C ASN A 156 -3.93 10.55 -2.62
N ASP A 157 -3.45 10.58 -1.37
CA ASP A 157 -3.02 9.37 -0.65
C ASP A 157 -4.22 8.46 -0.35
N ILE A 158 -5.38 9.06 -0.06
CA ILE A 158 -6.64 8.34 0.17
C ILE A 158 -7.10 7.68 -1.12
N GLU A 159 -7.16 8.43 -2.22
CA GLU A 159 -7.63 7.92 -3.53
C GLU A 159 -6.70 6.82 -4.06
N LEU A 160 -5.38 7.01 -3.97
CA LEU A 160 -4.41 5.99 -4.36
C LEU A 160 -4.61 4.69 -3.56
N LEU A 161 -4.89 4.81 -2.25
CA LEU A 161 -5.06 3.66 -1.39
C LEU A 161 -6.38 2.92 -1.63
N LYS A 162 -7.46 3.60 -2.04
CA LYS A 162 -8.71 2.93 -2.46
C LYS A 162 -8.49 1.93 -3.60
N HIS A 163 -7.56 2.24 -4.51
CA HIS A 163 -7.22 1.38 -5.64
C HIS A 163 -6.37 0.16 -5.27
N THR A 164 -5.82 0.06 -4.05
CA THR A 164 -5.07 -1.13 -3.62
C THR A 164 -5.99 -2.27 -3.19
N LEU A 165 -7.27 -1.99 -2.93
CA LEU A 165 -8.25 -3.01 -2.60
C LEU A 165 -8.80 -3.68 -3.86
N PRO A 166 -9.02 -5.01 -3.82
CA PRO A 166 -9.80 -5.66 -4.86
C PRO A 166 -11.21 -5.03 -4.88
N PRO A 167 -11.85 -4.88 -6.06
CA PRO A 167 -13.23 -4.40 -6.14
C PRO A 167 -14.10 -5.22 -5.19
N LEU A 168 -14.89 -4.54 -4.34
CA LEU A 168 -15.86 -5.18 -3.47
C LEU A 168 -16.70 -6.12 -4.34
N GLN A 169 -16.60 -7.43 -4.08
CA GLN A 169 -17.49 -8.40 -4.70
C GLN A 169 -18.87 -8.11 -4.15
N VAL A 170 -19.67 -7.35 -4.91
CA VAL A 170 -21.10 -7.24 -4.67
C VAL A 170 -21.61 -8.67 -4.56
N LEU A 171 -22.32 -9.00 -3.47
CA LEU A 171 -22.95 -10.30 -3.27
C LEU A 171 -23.90 -10.57 -4.45
N GLU A 172 -23.41 -11.15 -5.53
CA GLU A 172 -24.22 -11.82 -6.52
C GLU A 172 -24.41 -13.27 -6.06
N ALA A 173 -25.68 -13.67 -5.93
CA ALA A 173 -26.12 -15.01 -5.59
C ALA A 173 -25.47 -16.10 -6.50
N PRO A 174 -25.42 -17.37 -6.06
CA PRO A 174 -24.40 -18.32 -6.47
C PRO A 174 -24.52 -18.67 -7.95
N ARG A 175 -23.63 -18.11 -8.77
CA ARG A 175 -23.37 -18.63 -10.11
C ARG A 175 -22.32 -19.73 -10.02
N SER A 176 -22.77 -20.92 -10.36
CA SER A 176 -22.02 -22.16 -10.54
C SER A 176 -20.56 -21.98 -10.96
N ALA A 177 -19.67 -22.62 -10.19
CA ALA A 177 -18.29 -22.97 -10.47
C ALA A 177 -17.69 -22.43 -11.78
N GLN A 178 -17.07 -21.26 -11.73
CA GLN A 178 -15.98 -20.90 -12.62
C GLN A 178 -14.75 -20.59 -11.78
N ARG A 179 -13.68 -21.36 -12.02
CA ARG A 179 -12.34 -21.12 -11.43
C ARG A 179 -11.91 -19.68 -11.73
N PRO A 180 -11.44 -18.89 -10.76
CA PRO A 180 -10.85 -17.60 -11.06
C PRO A 180 -9.51 -17.82 -11.79
N ALA A 181 -9.38 -17.25 -12.98
CA ALA A 181 -8.12 -17.14 -13.67
C ALA A 181 -7.19 -16.26 -12.82
N ALA A 182 -6.00 -16.75 -12.49
CA ALA A 182 -5.00 -16.01 -11.75
C ALA A 182 -4.68 -14.71 -12.49
N ALA A 183 -5.01 -13.56 -11.89
CA ALA A 183 -4.56 -12.26 -12.37
C ALA A 183 -3.03 -12.25 -12.32
N ASN A 184 -2.40 -12.17 -13.47
CA ASN A 184 -0.96 -12.33 -13.62
C ASN A 184 -0.26 -11.08 -13.03
N THR A 185 0.21 -11.19 -11.78
CA THR A 185 0.75 -10.09 -10.97
C THR A 185 1.86 -9.32 -11.68
N ARG A 186 2.60 -10.00 -12.56
CA ARG A 186 3.66 -9.41 -13.40
C ARG A 186 3.13 -8.32 -14.34
N ILE A 187 1.91 -8.49 -14.86
CA ILE A 187 1.24 -7.50 -15.72
C ILE A 187 0.86 -6.27 -14.89
N THR A 188 0.35 -6.47 -13.68
CA THR A 188 0.00 -5.36 -12.78
C THR A 188 1.22 -4.53 -12.36
N TYR A 189 2.36 -5.17 -12.06
CA TYR A 189 3.61 -4.48 -11.75
C TYR A 189 4.16 -3.70 -12.95
N LEU A 190 4.11 -4.30 -14.14
CA LEU A 190 4.50 -3.62 -15.38
C LEU A 190 3.61 -2.40 -15.64
N MET A 191 2.29 -2.51 -15.49
CA MET A 191 1.39 -1.37 -15.66
C MET A 191 1.68 -0.23 -14.67
N ARG A 192 2.13 -0.56 -13.46
CA ARG A 192 2.48 0.43 -12.43
C ARG A 192 3.81 1.13 -12.71
N ALA A 193 4.82 0.39 -13.16
CA ALA A 193 6.11 0.97 -13.58
C ALA A 193 5.96 1.81 -14.85
N ILE A 194 5.21 1.33 -15.84
CA ILE A 194 4.89 2.08 -17.07
C ILE A 194 4.14 3.37 -16.72
N ARG A 195 3.18 3.32 -15.78
CA ARG A 195 2.44 4.51 -15.32
C ARG A 195 3.37 5.55 -14.69
N HIS A 196 4.26 5.11 -13.82
CA HIS A 196 5.25 5.95 -13.18
C HIS A 196 6.22 6.60 -14.19
N ASP A 197 6.71 5.84 -15.16
CA ASP A 197 7.63 6.35 -16.19
C ASP A 197 6.93 7.27 -17.22
N LEU A 198 5.64 7.08 -17.47
CA LEU A 198 4.82 7.98 -18.28
C LEU A 198 4.52 9.31 -17.56
N ASP A 199 4.32 9.28 -16.24
CA ASP A 199 4.15 10.50 -15.43
C ASP A 199 5.43 11.35 -15.40
N LEU A 200 6.61 10.71 -15.41
CA LEU A 200 7.90 11.41 -15.54
C LEU A 200 8.13 12.05 -16.92
N THR A 201 7.37 11.65 -17.95
CA THR A 201 7.50 12.16 -19.33
C THR A 201 6.41 13.15 -19.75
N TYR A 202 5.62 13.69 -18.81
CA TYR A 202 4.58 14.70 -19.06
C TYR A 202 3.48 14.25 -20.05
N LEU A 203 3.19 12.95 -20.13
CA LEU A 203 2.07 12.45 -20.92
C LEU A 203 0.79 12.46 -20.08
N ASP A 204 -0.20 13.23 -20.53
CA ASP A 204 -1.52 13.38 -19.89
C ASP A 204 -2.28 12.04 -19.90
N LEU A 205 -2.07 11.28 -18.82
CA LEU A 205 -2.67 9.96 -18.61
C LEU A 205 -4.20 9.97 -18.62
N PRO A 206 -4.87 10.97 -17.99
CA PRO A 206 -6.33 11.14 -18.12
C PRO A 206 -6.80 11.29 -19.56
N ALA A 207 -6.08 12.04 -20.40
CA ALA A 207 -6.43 12.19 -21.81
C ALA A 207 -6.25 10.89 -22.61
N PHE A 208 -5.21 10.12 -22.31
CA PHE A 208 -4.97 8.82 -22.92
C PHE A 208 -6.01 7.77 -22.50
N GLU A 209 -6.40 7.76 -21.22
CA GLU A 209 -7.45 6.88 -20.70
C GLU A 209 -8.82 7.21 -21.31
N ALA A 210 -9.14 8.49 -21.48
CA ALA A 210 -10.35 8.93 -22.19
C ALA A 210 -10.35 8.49 -23.67
N LEU A 211 -9.20 8.54 -24.34
CA LEU A 211 -9.01 8.04 -25.70
C LEU A 211 -9.23 6.51 -25.79
N LEU A 212 -8.70 5.73 -24.85
CA LEU A 212 -8.89 4.28 -24.80
C LEU A 212 -10.34 3.88 -24.51
N GLN A 213 -11.03 4.62 -23.64
CA GLN A 213 -12.45 4.41 -23.37
C GLN A 213 -13.32 4.77 -24.58
N GLY A 214 -12.94 5.81 -25.34
CA GLY A 214 -13.60 6.18 -26.60
C GLY A 214 -13.52 5.10 -27.69
N LEU A 215 -12.43 4.33 -27.73
CA LEU A 215 -12.23 3.22 -28.68
C LEU A 215 -13.04 1.97 -28.36
N SER A 216 -13.53 1.83 -27.12
CA SER A 216 -14.28 0.65 -26.65
C SER A 216 -15.75 0.67 -27.05
N CYS A 217 -16.33 1.85 -27.37
CA CYS A 217 -17.78 2.00 -27.49
C CYS A 217 -18.29 2.57 -28.82
N ASN A 218 -17.45 3.03 -29.75
CA ASN A 218 -17.87 3.44 -31.11
C ASN A 218 -16.68 3.35 -32.09
N PRO A 219 -16.92 3.18 -33.41
CA PRO A 219 -15.84 3.28 -34.39
C PRO A 219 -15.20 4.69 -34.29
N PRO A 220 -13.87 4.78 -34.12
CA PRO A 220 -13.20 6.05 -33.88
C PRO A 220 -13.39 7.01 -35.05
N ASP A 221 -13.64 8.28 -34.73
CA ASP A 221 -13.73 9.32 -35.75
C ASP A 221 -12.35 9.56 -36.41
N SER A 222 -12.37 10.22 -37.56
CA SER A 222 -11.16 10.40 -38.39
C SER A 222 -10.04 11.20 -37.69
N VAL A 223 -10.40 12.00 -36.69
CA VAL A 223 -9.46 12.78 -35.88
C VAL A 223 -8.77 11.88 -34.87
N THR A 224 -9.54 11.05 -34.17
CA THR A 224 -9.04 10.05 -33.22
C THR A 224 -8.12 9.05 -33.91
N LEU A 225 -8.49 8.59 -35.12
CA LEU A 225 -7.64 7.68 -35.91
C LEU A 225 -6.29 8.32 -36.29
N LYS A 226 -6.27 9.58 -36.72
CA LYS A 226 -5.02 10.28 -37.04
C LYS A 226 -4.13 10.48 -35.82
N GLN A 227 -4.73 10.76 -34.65
CA GLN A 227 -3.99 10.89 -33.40
C GLN A 227 -3.38 9.56 -32.96
N LEU A 228 -4.10 8.45 -33.11
CA LEU A 228 -3.58 7.11 -32.86
C LEU A 228 -2.44 6.75 -33.81
N GLN A 229 -2.58 7.04 -35.11
CA GLN A 229 -1.53 6.80 -36.09
C GLN A 229 -0.24 7.56 -35.72
N THR A 230 -0.37 8.85 -35.39
CA THR A 230 0.76 9.70 -35.01
C THR A 230 1.44 9.19 -33.73
N THR A 231 0.66 8.65 -32.80
CA THR A 231 1.19 8.11 -31.55
C THR A 231 1.90 6.77 -31.79
N ALA A 232 1.37 5.92 -32.66
CA ALA A 232 2.02 4.67 -33.08
C ALA A 232 3.38 4.93 -33.75
N ASP A 233 3.46 5.89 -34.67
CA ASP A 233 4.71 6.25 -35.36
C ASP A 233 5.80 6.74 -34.38
N ARG A 234 5.39 7.49 -33.34
CA ARG A 234 6.30 7.96 -32.28
C ARG A 234 6.83 6.83 -31.42
N LEU A 235 5.99 5.86 -31.09
CA LEU A 235 6.38 4.67 -30.32
C LEU A 235 7.32 3.77 -31.13
N GLU A 236 7.06 3.59 -32.42
CA GLU A 236 7.95 2.84 -33.30
C GLU A 236 9.32 3.53 -33.45
N GLY A 237 9.35 4.86 -33.50
CA GLY A 237 10.58 5.65 -33.46
C GLY A 237 11.37 5.48 -32.17
N LEU A 238 10.70 5.37 -31.02
CA LEU A 238 11.35 5.10 -29.73
C LEU A 238 11.87 3.66 -29.65
N GLN A 239 11.12 2.69 -30.14
CA GLN A 239 11.53 1.29 -30.18
C GLN A 239 12.80 1.11 -31.01
N ARG A 240 12.89 1.70 -32.21
CA ARG A 240 14.10 1.63 -33.04
C ARG A 240 15.33 2.25 -32.38
N ARG A 241 15.15 3.24 -31.50
CA ARG A 241 16.26 3.86 -30.75
C ARG A 241 16.74 2.98 -29.61
N LEU A 242 15.82 2.28 -28.95
CA LEU A 242 16.12 1.29 -27.90
C LEU A 242 16.81 0.04 -28.45
N GLU A 243 16.52 -0.35 -29.70
CA GLU A 243 17.16 -1.50 -30.36
C GLU A 243 18.52 -1.16 -31.00
N ALA A 244 18.90 0.12 -31.02
CA ALA A 244 20.13 0.62 -31.62
C ALA A 244 21.28 0.88 -30.61
N ASP A 245 21.00 0.74 -29.31
CA ASP A 245 21.97 0.74 -28.20
C ASP A 245 22.19 -0.70 -27.66
#